data_AF-A0A938FVF0-F1
#
_entry.id   AF-A0A938FVF0-F1
#
_cell.length_a   1.000
_cell.length_b   1.000
_cell.length_c   1.000
_cell.angle_alpha   90.00
_cell.angle_beta   90.00
_cell.angle_gamma   90.00
#
_symmetry.space_group_name_H-M   'P 1'
#
loop_
_entity.id
_entity.type
_entity.pdbx_description
1 polymer ?
#
loop_
_entity_poly.entity_id
_entity_poly.type
_entity_poly.pdbx_seq_one_letter_code
_entity_poly.pdbx_strand_id
1 'polypeptide(L)' 'MSEARNVRTAGRRWWLALLVLVFYLLHQDFWLWRAAGPLAFGFLPPGLLYHALYTAAAAALMGLLV' A
#
# COMPACT_ATOMS: atom_id res chain seq x y z
N MET A 1 -19.76 -21.94 20.50
CA MET A 1 -18.41 -21.33 20.42
C MET A 1 -17.79 -21.28 19.01
N SER A 2 -18.20 -22.09 18.02
CA SER A 2 -17.63 -22.11 16.65
C SER A 2 -18.00 -20.88 15.79
N GLU A 3 -19.25 -20.41 15.90
CA GLU A 3 -19.83 -19.38 15.02
C GLU A 3 -19.21 -17.99 15.20
N ALA A 4 -18.97 -17.58 16.45
CA ALA A 4 -18.34 -16.31 16.78
C ALA A 4 -16.89 -16.22 16.27
N ARG A 5 -16.18 -17.35 16.10
CA ARG A 5 -14.83 -17.38 15.53
C ARG A 5 -14.86 -17.16 14.02
N ASN A 6 -15.89 -17.66 13.34
CA ASN A 6 -16.08 -17.52 11.90
C ASN A 6 -16.39 -16.06 11.50
N VAL A 7 -17.27 -15.38 12.24
CA VAL A 7 -17.58 -13.96 11.99
C VAL A 7 -16.34 -13.07 12.16
N ARG A 8 -15.52 -13.32 13.19
CA ARG A 8 -14.25 -12.59 13.40
C ARG A 8 -13.24 -12.83 12.27
N THR A 9 -13.19 -14.04 11.70
CA THR A 9 -12.33 -14.33 10.55
C THR A 9 -12.85 -13.74 9.26
N ALA A 10 -14.17 -13.73 9.04
CA ALA A 10 -14.79 -13.12 7.88
C ALA A 10 -14.54 -11.61 7.86
N GLY A 11 -14.77 -10.91 8.99
CA GLY A 11 -14.48 -9.48 9.11
C GLY A 11 -13.00 -9.14 8.87
N ARG A 12 -12.08 -9.95 9.40
CA ARG A 12 -10.64 -9.75 9.17
C ARG A 12 -10.25 -9.88 7.69
N ARG A 13 -10.82 -10.86 6.98
CA ARG A 13 -10.56 -11.06 5.54
C ARG A 13 -11.01 -9.86 4.70
N TRP A 14 -12.16 -9.27 5.02
CA TRP A 14 -12.64 -8.07 4.34
C TRP A 14 -11.71 -6.87 4.55
N TRP A 15 -11.19 -6.68 5.76
CA TRP A 15 -10.20 -5.63 6.03
C TRP A 15 -8.90 -5.84 5.23
N LEU A 16 -8.41 -7.08 5.16
CA LEU A 16 -7.23 -7.39 4.34
C LEU A 16 -7.49 -7.17 2.85
N ALA A 17 -8.66 -7.55 2.35
CA ALA A 17 -9.05 -7.30 0.96
C ALA A 17 -9.13 -5.80 0.64
N LEU A 18 -9.71 -5.01 1.56
CA LEU A 18 -9.75 -3.55 1.44
C LEU A 18 -8.34 -2.95 1.44
N LEU A 19 -7.45 -3.43 2.31
CA LEU A 19 -6.07 -2.97 2.38
C LEU A 19 -5.30 -3.25 1.08
N VAL A 20 -5.48 -4.44 0.50
CA VAL A 20 -4.92 -4.79 -0.82
C VAL A 20 -5.50 -3.90 -1.93
N LEU A 21 -6.81 -3.64 -1.90
CA LEU A 21 -7.44 -2.75 -2.89
C LEU A 21 -6.90 -1.32 -2.81
N VAL A 22 -6.67 -0.79 -1.61
CA VAL A 22 -6.06 0.53 -1.41
C VAL A 22 -4.64 0.56 -1.98
N PHE A 23 -3.82 -0.45 -1.70
CA PHE A 23 -2.48 -0.57 -2.28
C PHE A 23 -2.53 -0.60 -3.80
N TYR A 24 -3.43 -1.40 -4.38
CA TYR A 24 -3.61 -1.49 -5.83
C TYR A 24 -3.90 -0.13 -6.50
N LEU A 25 -4.72 0.72 -5.85
CA LEU A 25 -5.02 2.05 -6.35
C LEU A 25 -3.85 3.03 -6.18
N LEU A 26 -3.12 2.93 -5.08
CA LEU A 26 -1.90 3.71 -4.85
C LEU A 26 -0.75 3.27 -5.79
N HIS A 27 -0.76 2.03 -6.28
CA HIS A 27 0.28 1.57 -7.20
C HIS A 27 0.30 2.31 -8.55
N GLN A 28 -0.79 3.00 -8.90
CA GLN A 28 -0.93 3.60 -10.21
C GLN A 28 0.05 4.76 -10.41
N ASP A 29 0.72 4.80 -11.55
CA ASP A 29 1.79 5.78 -11.83
C ASP A 29 1.30 7.25 -11.95
N PHE A 30 -0.01 7.50 -12.01
CA PHE A 30 -0.54 8.83 -12.35
C PHE A 30 -0.40 9.89 -11.25
N TRP A 31 -0.20 9.52 -9.98
CA TRP A 31 -0.29 10.45 -8.85
C TRP A 31 0.75 11.58 -8.89
N LEU A 32 2.00 11.24 -9.17
CA LEU A 32 3.14 12.18 -9.13
C LEU A 32 3.92 12.21 -10.45
N TRP A 33 3.39 11.61 -11.52
CA TRP A 33 4.02 11.56 -12.84
C TRP A 33 4.40 12.94 -13.40
N ARG A 34 3.59 13.99 -13.11
CA ARG A 34 3.84 15.36 -13.59
C ARG A 34 4.72 16.19 -12.65
N ALA A 35 5.06 15.68 -11.47
CA ALA A 35 5.83 16.41 -10.47
C ALA A 35 7.33 16.17 -10.68
N ALA A 36 7.98 17.07 -11.43
CA ALA A 36 9.43 17.04 -11.64
C ALA A 36 10.23 17.62 -10.47
N GLY A 37 9.61 18.41 -9.59
CA GLY A 37 10.27 18.99 -8.42
C GLY A 37 9.28 19.52 -7.37
N PRO A 38 9.78 19.95 -6.20
CA PRO A 38 11.19 19.96 -5.80
C PRO A 38 11.76 18.55 -5.64
N LEU A 39 13.04 18.38 -5.95
CA LEU A 39 13.73 17.10 -5.79
C LEU A 39 13.96 16.84 -4.29
N ALA A 40 13.54 15.67 -3.82
CA ALA A 40 13.93 15.19 -2.50
C ALA A 40 15.45 14.93 -2.48
N PHE A 41 16.11 15.34 -1.40
CA PHE A 41 17.56 15.21 -1.22
C PHE A 41 18.41 15.85 -2.34
N GLY A 42 17.83 16.73 -3.17
CA GLY A 42 18.52 17.40 -4.27
C GLY A 42 18.68 16.58 -5.55
N PHE A 43 18.24 15.32 -5.61
CA PHE A 43 18.37 14.48 -6.82
C PHE A 43 17.18 13.56 -7.09
N LEU A 44 16.27 13.35 -6.14
CA LEU A 44 15.20 12.36 -6.24
C LEU A 44 13.87 13.02 -6.61
N PRO A 45 13.31 12.77 -7.80
CA PRO A 45 11.97 13.25 -8.16
C PRO A 45 10.89 12.74 -7.20
N PRO A 46 9.86 13.55 -6.91
CA PRO A 46 8.74 13.14 -6.06
C PRO A 46 8.08 11.82 -6.49
N GLY A 47 7.95 11.59 -7.80
CA GLY A 47 7.42 10.33 -8.34
C GLY A 47 8.26 9.11 -7.96
N LEU A 48 9.59 9.23 -7.97
CA LEU A 48 10.49 8.13 -7.58
C LEU A 48 10.49 7.91 -6.06
N LEU A 49 10.47 8.99 -5.27
CA LEU A 49 10.35 8.88 -3.81
C LEU A 49 9.05 8.17 -3.41
N TYR A 50 7.94 8.53 -4.07
CA TYR A 50 6.64 7.89 -3.87
C TYR A 50 6.71 6.37 -4.12
N HIS A 51 7.30 5.97 -5.25
CA HIS A 51 7.46 4.56 -5.58
C HIS A 51 8.35 3.82 -4.58
N ALA A 52 9.45 4.43 -4.14
CA ALA A 52 10.34 3.83 -3.13
C ALA A 52 9.62 3.61 -1.79
N LEU A 53 8.81 4.57 -1.34
CA LEU A 53 8.01 4.42 -0.12
C LEU A 53 6.89 3.40 -0.30
N TYR A 54 6.23 3.40 -1.45
CA TYR A 54 5.18 2.44 -1.79
C TYR A 54 5.71 1.00 -1.78
N THR A 55 6.87 0.74 -2.38
CA THR A 55 7.46 -0.62 -2.40
C THR A 55 7.88 -1.07 -1.00
N ALA A 56 8.45 -0.19 -0.18
CA ALA A 56 8.77 -0.50 1.21
C ALA A 56 7.50 -0.84 2.02
N ALA A 57 6.42 -0.07 1.84
CA ALA A 57 5.14 -0.33 2.48
C ALA A 57 4.51 -1.64 2.00
N ALA A 58 4.66 -1.98 0.71
CA ALA A 58 4.14 -3.23 0.15
C ALA A 58 4.89 -4.45 0.68
N ALA A 59 6.22 -4.35 0.83
CA ALA A 59 7.02 -5.40 1.46
C ALA A 59 6.61 -5.63 2.93
N ALA A 60 6.37 -4.55 3.69
CA ALA A 60 5.87 -4.64 5.05
C ALA A 60 4.47 -5.29 5.12
N LEU A 61 3.57 -4.91 4.20
CA LEU A 61 2.25 -5.53 4.08
C LEU A 61 2.35 -7.04 3.81
N MET A 62 3.21 -7.46 2.89
CA MET A 62 3.43 -8.88 2.61
C MET A 62 3.97 -9.63 3.83
N GLY A 63 4.88 -9.03 4.60
CA GLY A 63 5.36 -9.60 5.86
C GLY A 63 4.30 -9.73 6.95
N LEU A 64 3.17 -9.03 6.85
CA LEU A 64 2.01 -9.21 7.74
C LEU A 64 1.01 -10.26 7.22
N LEU A 65 1.02 -10.53 5.92
CA LEU A 65 0.09 -11.45 5.25
C LEU A 65 0.58 -12.90 5.22
N VAL A 66 1.91 -13.09 5.14
CA VAL A 66 2.61 -14.39 5.12
C VAL A 66 3.20 -14.69 6.48
#